data_AF-A0A257LYB6-F1
#
_entry.id   AF-A0A257LYB6-F1
#
_cell.length_a   1.000
_cell.length_b   1.000
_cell.length_c   1.000
_cell.angle_alpha   90.00
_cell.angle_beta   90.00
_cell.angle_gamma   90.00
#
_symmetry.space_group_name_H-M   'P 1'
#
loop_
_entity.id
_entity.type
_entity.pdbx_description
1 polymer ?
#
loop_
_entity_poly.entity_id
_entity_poly.type
_entity_poly.pdbx_seq_one_letter_code
_entity_poly.pdbx_strand_id
1 'polypeptide(L)'
;MNDELLPELVAAVEQQLASPQTKYVAKTFERLTKGGLADAEAKEQIALCLGQEMDASFRKRRGFDEKSYKELLNGLPMQAADEEE
;
A
#
# COMPACT_ATOMS: atom_id res chain seq x y z
N MET A 1 -2.02 1.37 13.96
CA MET A 1 -0.76 0.79 13.47
C MET A 1 0.35 1.70 13.94
N ASN A 2 1.49 1.19 14.42
CA ASN A 2 2.53 2.06 14.96
C ASN A 2 3.26 2.73 13.78
N ASP A 3 3.26 4.07 13.70
CA ASP A 3 3.94 4.82 12.62
C ASP A 3 5.46 4.51 12.55
N GLU A 4 6.03 3.98 13.64
CA GLU A 4 7.40 3.46 13.68
C GLU A 4 7.71 2.39 12.63
N LEU A 5 6.73 1.61 12.18
CA LEU A 5 6.93 0.55 11.17
C LEU A 5 6.75 1.04 9.73
N LEU A 6 6.25 2.27 9.54
CA LEU A 6 5.99 2.81 8.21
C LEU A 6 7.25 2.83 7.32
N PRO A 7 8.45 3.21 7.79
CA PRO A 7 9.66 3.18 6.97
C PRO A 7 10.03 1.76 6.48
N GLU A 8 9.85 0.76 7.35
CA GLU A 8 10.10 -0.64 6.99
C GLU A 8 9.09 -1.16 5.98
N LEU A 9 7.82 -0.77 6.12
CA LEU A 9 6.76 -1.10 5.17
C LEU A 9 7.00 -0.42 3.81
N VAL A 10 7.45 0.83 3.79
CA VAL A 10 7.83 1.53 2.55
C VAL A 10 9.00 0.79 1.87
N ALA A 11 10.04 0.40 2.61
CA ALA A 11 11.14 -0.38 2.05
C ALA A 11 10.66 -1.73 1.48
N ALA A 12 9.72 -2.39 2.15
CA ALA A 12 9.09 -3.61 1.64
C ALA A 12 8.29 -3.35 0.35
N VAL A 13 7.57 -2.22 0.27
CA VAL A 13 6.86 -1.81 -0.95
C VAL A 13 7.84 -1.55 -2.10
N GLU A 14 9.00 -0.93 -1.85
CA GLU A 14 10.02 -0.74 -2.89
C GLU A 14 10.53 -2.08 -3.44
N GLN A 15 10.73 -3.07 -2.57
CA GLN A 15 11.06 -4.43 -3.00
C GLN A 15 9.92 -5.07 -3.81
N GLN A 16 8.66 -4.84 -3.42
CA GLN A 16 7.49 -5.29 -4.17
C GLN A 16 7.39 -4.63 -5.55
N LEU A 17 7.79 -3.36 -5.69
CA LEU A 17 7.80 -2.67 -6.99
C LEU A 17 8.85 -3.27 -7.93
N ALA A 18 9.99 -3.71 -7.40
CA ALA A 18 11.03 -4.37 -8.17
C ALA A 18 10.72 -5.85 -8.48
N SER A 19 9.79 -6.48 -7.76
CA SER A 19 9.51 -7.91 -7.89
C SER A 19 8.48 -8.23 -8.99
N PRO A 20 8.76 -9.21 -9.87
CA PRO A 20 7.83 -9.63 -10.91
C PRO A 20 6.60 -10.38 -10.37
N GLN A 21 6.60 -10.78 -9.10
CA GLN A 21 5.47 -11.46 -8.46
C GLN A 21 4.38 -10.48 -8.01
N THR A 22 4.76 -9.22 -7.77
CA THR A 22 3.89 -8.18 -7.18
C THR A 22 3.56 -7.07 -8.18
N LYS A 23 3.33 -7.43 -9.45
CA LYS A 23 2.98 -6.48 -10.53
C LYS A 23 1.75 -5.62 -10.22
N TYR A 24 0.84 -6.11 -9.39
CA TYR A 24 -0.34 -5.36 -8.96
C TYR A 24 0.03 -4.16 -8.08
N VAL A 25 1.14 -4.23 -7.34
CA VAL A 25 1.67 -3.11 -6.55
C VAL A 25 2.19 -2.03 -7.48
N ALA A 26 2.98 -2.40 -8.50
CA ALA A 26 3.47 -1.47 -9.51
C ALA A 26 2.32 -0.79 -10.28
N LYS A 27 1.28 -1.54 -10.65
CA LYS A 27 0.07 -0.97 -11.26
C LYS A 27 -0.63 0.04 -10.36
N THR A 28 -0.72 -0.25 -9.06
CA THR A 28 -1.34 0.66 -8.08
C THR A 28 -0.49 1.91 -7.91
N PHE A 29 0.82 1.76 -7.79
CA PHE A 29 1.76 2.87 -7.70
C PHE A 29 1.65 3.79 -8.92
N GLU A 30 1.69 3.25 -10.13
CA GLU A 30 1.48 4.03 -11.36
C GLU A 30 0.11 4.73 -11.39
N ARG A 31 -0.93 4.08 -10.86
CA ARG A 31 -2.28 4.66 -10.82
C ARG A 31 -2.33 5.87 -9.90
N LEU A 32 -1.67 5.80 -8.74
CA LEU A 32 -1.60 6.87 -7.76
C LEU A 32 -0.75 8.04 -8.27
N THR A 33 0.42 7.77 -8.85
CA THR A 33 1.29 8.82 -9.39
C THR A 33 0.70 9.51 -10.62
N LYS A 34 0.01 8.76 -11.49
CA LYS A 34 -0.79 9.34 -12.59
C LYS A 34 -1.97 10.19 -12.09
N GLY A 35 -2.47 9.89 -10.89
CA GLY A 35 -3.52 10.66 -10.22
C GLY A 35 -3.02 11.95 -9.56
N GLY A 36 -1.70 12.19 -9.56
CA GLY A 36 -1.08 13.41 -9.06
C GLY A 36 -0.36 13.27 -7.71
N LEU A 37 -0.36 12.09 -7.09
CA LEU A 37 0.42 11.87 -5.87
C LEU A 37 1.93 11.86 -6.16
N ALA A 38 2.73 12.36 -5.22
CA ALA A 38 4.17 12.19 -5.29
C ALA A 38 4.55 10.71 -5.09
N ASP A 39 5.69 10.30 -5.65
CA ASP A 39 6.20 8.93 -5.52
C ASP A 39 6.34 8.47 -4.06
N ALA A 40 6.77 9.37 -3.17
CA ALA A 40 6.89 9.07 -1.74
C ALA A 40 5.51 8.80 -1.12
N GLU A 41 4.54 9.68 -1.34
CA GLU A 41 3.17 9.55 -0.82
C GLU A 41 2.48 8.31 -1.40
N ALA A 42 2.65 8.02 -2.68
CA ALA A 42 2.09 6.83 -3.31
C ALA A 42 2.64 5.54 -2.68
N LYS A 43 3.94 5.50 -2.36
CA LYS A 43 4.55 4.36 -1.63
C LYS A 43 4.02 4.27 -0.20
N GLU A 44 3.85 5.40 0.49
CA GLU A 44 3.29 5.44 1.84
C GLU A 44 1.84 4.92 1.87
N GLN A 45 0.99 5.34 0.93
CA GLN A 45 -0.39 4.84 0.82
C GLN A 45 -0.43 3.31 0.61
N ILE A 46 0.44 2.79 -0.25
CA ILE A 46 0.57 1.35 -0.47
C ILE A 46 1.10 0.65 0.79
N ALA A 47 2.08 1.24 1.48
CA ALA A 47 2.65 0.72 2.72
C ALA A 47 1.61 0.64 3.84
N LEU A 48 0.71 1.62 3.93
CA LEU A 48 -0.43 1.60 4.84
C LEU A 48 -1.37 0.43 4.53
N CYS A 49 -1.69 0.18 3.26
CA CYS A 49 -2.48 -1.00 2.87
C CYS A 49 -1.78 -2.32 3.23
N LEU A 50 -0.46 -2.41 2.99
CA LEU A 50 0.34 -3.59 3.33
C LEU A 50 0.27 -3.84 4.83
N GLY A 51 0.44 -2.77 5.60
CA GLY A 51 0.39 -2.81 7.04
C GLY A 51 -0.99 -3.21 7.58
N GLN A 52 -2.07 -2.68 7.02
CA GLN A 52 -3.43 -3.07 7.38
C GLN A 52 -3.66 -4.57 7.20
N GLU A 53 -3.18 -5.17 6.10
CA GLU A 53 -3.31 -6.61 5.89
C GLU A 53 -2.43 -7.42 6.85
N MET A 54 -1.20 -6.96 7.14
CA MET A 54 -0.33 -7.61 8.12
C MET A 54 -0.95 -7.61 9.53
N ASP A 55 -1.49 -6.48 9.94
CA ASP A 55 -2.14 -6.31 11.24
C ASP A 55 -3.45 -7.12 11.32
N ALA A 56 -4.24 -7.14 10.24
CA ALA A 56 -5.43 -8.00 10.14
C ALA A 56 -5.07 -9.49 10.19
N SER A 57 -3.99 -9.88 9.52
CA SER A 57 -3.46 -11.25 9.53
C SER A 57 -3.04 -11.67 10.94
N PHE A 58 -2.31 -10.80 11.64
CA PHE A 58 -1.90 -11.03 13.03
C PHE A 58 -3.11 -11.13 13.97
N ARG A 59 -4.05 -10.17 13.90
CA ARG A 59 -5.26 -10.14 14.74
C ARG A 59 -6.15 -11.37 14.51
N LYS A 60 -6.29 -11.82 13.26
CA LYS A 60 -7.09 -12.99 12.89
C LYS A 60 -6.32 -14.32 13.00
N ARG A 61 -5.05 -14.29 13.43
CA ARG A 61 -4.14 -15.46 13.47
C ARG A 61 -4.13 -16.26 12.16
N ARG A 62 -4.16 -15.54 11.04
CA ARG A 62 -4.08 -16.11 9.68
C ARG A 62 -2.79 -15.67 9.00
N GLY A 63 -2.42 -16.36 7.92
CA GLY A 63 -1.36 -15.90 7.02
C GLY A 63 -1.81 -14.69 6.20
N PHE A 64 -0.84 -14.00 5.62
CA PHE A 64 -1.07 -12.86 4.72
C PHE A 64 -1.99 -13.24 3.56
N ASP A 65 -3.07 -12.47 3.37
CA ASP A 65 -4.03 -12.70 2.29
C ASP A 65 -3.80 -11.70 1.14
N GLU A 66 -3.18 -12.19 0.06
CA GLU A 66 -2.91 -11.40 -1.13
C GLU A 66 -4.19 -10.86 -1.78
N LYS A 67 -5.33 -11.56 -1.67
CA LYS A 67 -6.59 -11.07 -2.23
C LYS A 67 -7.09 -9.86 -1.45
N SER A 68 -7.11 -9.96 -0.12
CA SER A 68 -7.46 -8.83 0.75
C SER A 68 -6.53 -7.64 0.53
N TYR A 69 -5.22 -7.87 0.41
CA TYR A 69 -4.28 -6.79 0.10
C TYR A 69 -4.57 -6.11 -1.25
N LYS A 70 -4.88 -6.87 -2.31
CA LYS A 70 -5.27 -6.30 -3.61
C LYS A 70 -6.56 -5.49 -3.52
N GLU A 71 -7.52 -5.91 -2.71
CA GLU A 71 -8.76 -5.17 -2.48
C GLU A 71 -8.48 -3.82 -1.79
N LEU A 72 -7.62 -3.80 -0.77
CA LEU A 72 -7.17 -2.57 -0.11
C LEU A 72 -6.50 -1.62 -1.10
N LEU A 73 -5.57 -2.13 -1.91
CA LEU A 73 -4.88 -1.34 -2.94
C LEU A 73 -5.87 -0.77 -3.96
N ASN A 74 -6.81 -1.58 -4.45
CA ASN A 74 -7.80 -1.13 -5.41
C ASN A 74 -8.71 -0.03 -4.85
N GLY A 75 -8.98 -0.06 -3.54
CA GLY A 75 -9.80 0.93 -2.83
C GLY A 75 -9.11 2.28 -2.58
N LEU A 76 -7.80 2.40 -2.81
CA LEU A 76 -7.12 3.70 -2.69
C LEU A 76 -7.68 4.72 -3.69
N PRO A 77 -8.03 5.94 -3.25
CA PRO A 77 -8.49 6.99 -4.15
C PRO A 77 -7.36 7.41 -5.09
N MET A 78 -7.71 7.77 -6.33
CA MET A 78 -6.73 8.23 -7.33
C MET A 78 -6.16 9.60 -7.00
N GLN A 79 -6.92 10.44 -6.29
CA GLN A 79 -6.46 11.72 -5.80
C GLN A 79 -6.27 11.57 -4.30
N ALA A 80 -5.17 12.11 -3.75
CA ALA A 80 -5.16 12.43 -2.32
C ALA A 80 -6.43 13.26 -2.13
N ALA A 81 -7.36 12.76 -1.34
CA ALA A 81 -8.54 13.54 -1.01
C ALA A 81 -8.00 14.91 -0.61
N ASP A 82 -8.34 15.95 -1.37
CA ASP A 82 -8.31 17.30 -0.84
C ASP A 82 -8.93 17.15 0.56
N GLU A 83 -8.11 17.31 1.59
CA GLU A 83 -8.62 17.42 2.95
C GLU A 83 -9.58 18.59 2.87
N GLU A 84 -10.88 18.29 2.90
CA GLU A 84 -11.95 19.28 2.86
C GLU A 84 -11.67 20.32 3.95
N GLU A 85 -11.71 21.58 3.51
CA GLU A 85 -11.46 22.87 4.17
C GLU A 85 -11.98 23.00 5.61
#